data_AF-A0A554IFM4-F1
#
_entry.id   AF-A0A554IFM4-F1
#
_cell.length_a   1.000
_cell.length_b   1.000
_cell.length_c   1.000
_cell.angle_alpha   90.00
_cell.angle_beta   90.00
_cell.angle_gamma   90.00
#
_symmetry.space_group_name_H-M   'P 1'
#
loop_
_entity.id
_entity.type
_entity.pdbx_description
1 polymer ?
#
loop_
_entity_poly.entity_id
_entity_poly.type
_entity_poly.pdbx_seq_one_letter_code
_entity_poly.pdbx_strand_id
1 'polypeptide(L)'
;MSLLNKFKKLNKDNFKKGFTLVELLVAVSLFVVVSTVSIMALITVKEANAKAQVKRNVLNNLSFAVENMARNLRVGTVYSCNRSSLSPAETPVGVDCVNGEDNITFKDYLGDAVTYSLDGDSKVILKKITGIENQGRTTPALPITSPDVQIDTLRFIVREAGAGGLQPFAVIFVEGVAKPGTKLETRFKVQTSASQRVLDF
;
A
#
# COMPACT_ATOMS: atom_id res chain seq x y z
N MET A 1 31.59 -14.17 -85.87
CA MET A 1 30.39 -14.16 -85.01
C MET A 1 30.72 -13.47 -83.70
N SER A 2 30.03 -12.35 -83.42
CA SER A 2 29.76 -11.78 -82.08
C SER A 2 30.93 -11.35 -81.17
N LEU A 3 31.53 -10.17 -81.41
CA LEU A 3 32.28 -9.43 -80.36
C LEU A 3 32.19 -7.89 -80.49
N LEU A 4 31.06 -7.31 -80.91
CA LEU A 4 30.97 -5.85 -81.08
C LEU A 4 29.73 -5.13 -80.51
N ASN A 5 28.95 -5.75 -79.62
CA ASN A 5 27.73 -5.10 -79.08
C ASN A 5 27.56 -5.25 -77.56
N LYS A 6 28.50 -4.76 -76.74
CA LYS A 6 28.28 -4.71 -75.28
C LYS A 6 28.71 -3.43 -74.54
N PHE A 7 28.97 -2.33 -75.23
CA PHE A 7 29.33 -1.06 -74.57
C PHE A 7 28.41 0.11 -74.93
N LYS A 8 27.09 -0.07 -74.81
CA LYS A 8 26.17 1.08 -74.87
C LYS A 8 24.97 0.94 -73.94
N LYS A 9 25.24 0.96 -72.64
CA LYS A 9 24.25 1.34 -71.63
C LYS A 9 24.94 1.79 -70.34
N LEU A 10 25.65 2.92 -70.40
CA LEU A 10 26.14 3.61 -69.20
C LEU A 10 25.28 4.85 -68.96
N ASN A 11 24.67 4.83 -67.78
CA ASN A 11 24.07 5.91 -67.01
C ASN A 11 23.19 6.94 -67.72
N LYS A 12 21.88 6.76 -67.52
CA LYS A 12 20.97 7.88 -67.34
C LYS A 12 21.27 8.47 -65.95
N ASP A 13 22.14 9.47 -65.88
CA ASP A 13 22.37 10.22 -64.64
C ASP A 13 21.08 10.95 -64.27
N ASN A 14 20.30 10.30 -63.41
CA ASN A 14 19.19 10.95 -62.72
C ASN A 14 19.84 11.98 -61.78
N PHE A 15 19.95 13.23 -62.23
CA PHE A 15 20.23 14.35 -61.33
C PHE A 15 19.18 14.31 -60.22
N LYS A 16 19.58 13.80 -59.05
CA LYS A 16 18.73 13.85 -57.86
C LYS A 16 18.61 15.32 -57.50
N LYS A 17 17.43 15.88 -57.73
CA LYS A 17 17.09 17.24 -57.32
C LYS A 17 17.38 17.36 -55.82
N GLY A 18 18.27 18.27 -55.44
CA GLY A 18 18.60 18.57 -54.06
C GLY A 18 17.51 19.42 -53.40
N PHE A 19 17.53 19.49 -52.06
CA PHE A 19 16.66 20.37 -51.31
C PHE A 19 17.15 21.82 -51.38
N THR A 20 16.22 22.76 -51.46
CA THR A 20 16.51 24.18 -51.35
C THR A 20 16.76 24.56 -49.88
N LEU A 21 17.50 25.64 -49.65
CA LEU A 21 17.72 26.17 -48.30
C LEU A 21 16.40 26.49 -47.58
N VAL A 22 15.40 26.97 -48.32
CA VAL A 22 14.08 27.31 -47.77
C VAL A 22 13.32 26.04 -47.35
N GLU A 23 13.37 24.96 -48.13
CA GLU A 23 12.76 23.67 -47.76
C GLU A 23 13.39 23.09 -46.48
N LEU A 24 14.70 23.19 -46.32
CA LEU A 24 15.39 22.71 -45.13
C LEU A 24 15.03 23.55 -43.89
N LEU A 25 14.88 24.87 -44.04
CA LEU A 25 14.45 25.76 -42.94
C LEU A 25 13.04 25.41 -42.46
N VAL A 26 12.11 25.21 -43.40
CA VAL A 26 10.72 24.83 -43.08
C VAL A 26 10.65 23.42 -42.46
N ALA A 27 11.45 22.47 -42.95
CA ALA A 27 11.46 21.11 -42.40
C ALA A 27 11.99 21.07 -40.97
N VAL A 28 13.08 21.79 -40.68
CA VAL A 28 13.66 21.86 -39.33
C VAL A 28 12.71 22.57 -38.36
N SER A 29 12.07 23.67 -38.77
CA SER A 29 11.14 24.39 -37.90
C SER A 29 9.94 23.52 -37.50
N LEU A 30 9.35 22.79 -38.46
CA LEU A 30 8.25 21.86 -38.19
C LEU A 30 8.70 20.69 -37.30
N PHE A 31 9.89 20.14 -37.54
CA PHE A 31 10.43 19.04 -36.74
C PHE A 31 10.63 19.45 -35.28
N VAL A 32 11.20 20.64 -35.04
CA VAL A 32 11.41 21.15 -33.67
C VAL A 32 10.08 21.31 -32.96
N VAL A 33 9.08 21.93 -33.60
CA VAL A 33 7.75 22.12 -33.00
C VAL A 33 7.12 20.78 -32.58
N VAL A 34 7.11 19.79 -33.47
CA VAL A 34 6.53 18.46 -33.18
C VAL A 34 7.31 17.72 -32.09
N SER A 35 8.64 17.80 -32.11
CA SER A 35 9.51 17.17 -31.12
C SER A 35 9.31 17.78 -29.73
N THR A 36 9.22 19.10 -29.63
CA THR A 36 8.99 19.79 -28.36
C THR A 36 7.64 19.39 -27.73
N VAL A 37 6.58 19.32 -28.52
CA VAL A 37 5.26 18.86 -28.04
C VAL A 37 5.33 17.42 -27.51
N SER A 38 6.04 16.55 -28.22
CA SER A 38 6.24 15.15 -27.82
C SER A 38 7.01 15.02 -26.50
N ILE A 39 8.06 15.84 -26.31
CA ILE A 39 8.84 15.86 -25.07
C ILE A 39 8.00 16.37 -23.90
N MET A 40 7.20 17.41 -24.09
CA MET A 40 6.30 17.92 -23.05
C MET A 40 5.33 16.83 -22.57
N ALA A 41 4.72 16.09 -23.50
CA ALA A 41 3.86 14.97 -23.15
C ALA A 41 4.62 13.90 -22.33
N LEU A 42 5.83 13.53 -22.75
CA LEU A 42 6.63 12.54 -22.05
C LEU A 42 6.99 12.96 -20.61
N ILE A 43 7.33 14.24 -20.40
CA ILE A 43 7.63 14.78 -19.06
C ILE A 43 6.40 14.66 -18.15
N THR A 44 5.22 15.06 -18.63
CA THR A 44 3.98 14.98 -17.83
C THR A 44 3.64 13.54 -17.42
N VAL A 45 3.81 12.58 -18.34
CA VAL A 45 3.59 11.15 -18.04
C VAL A 45 4.61 10.65 -17.02
N LYS A 46 5.87 11.05 -17.12
CA LYS A 46 6.91 10.67 -16.14
C LYS A 46 6.57 11.17 -14.74
N GLU A 47 6.14 12.42 -14.61
CA GLU A 47 5.73 12.98 -13.31
C GLU A 47 4.50 12.26 -12.73
N ALA A 48 3.50 11.97 -13.57
CA ALA A 48 2.33 11.21 -13.16
C ALA A 48 2.71 9.81 -12.66
N ASN A 49 3.60 9.12 -13.38
CA ASN A 49 4.10 7.79 -13.00
C ASN A 49 4.89 7.82 -11.69
N ALA A 50 5.76 8.81 -11.50
CA ALA A 50 6.52 8.96 -10.24
C ALA A 50 5.57 9.16 -9.05
N LYS A 51 4.54 10.02 -9.19
CA LYS A 51 3.50 10.22 -8.17
C LYS A 51 2.72 8.93 -7.88
N ALA A 52 2.34 8.19 -8.93
CA ALA A 52 1.63 6.92 -8.77
C ALA A 52 2.48 5.86 -8.05
N GLN A 53 3.77 5.76 -8.36
CA GLN A 53 4.69 4.82 -7.73
C GLN A 53 4.84 5.09 -6.23
N VAL A 54 5.04 6.35 -5.84
CA VAL A 54 5.13 6.73 -4.43
C VAL A 54 3.84 6.38 -3.68
N LYS A 55 2.67 6.69 -4.26
CA LYS A 55 1.38 6.30 -3.66
C LYS A 55 1.25 4.79 -3.48
N ARG A 56 1.66 4.02 -4.49
CA ARG A 56 1.60 2.55 -4.45
C ARG A 56 2.49 1.95 -3.38
N ASN A 57 3.69 2.51 -3.17
CA ASN A 57 4.57 2.06 -2.09
C ASN A 57 3.93 2.27 -0.71
N VAL A 58 3.32 3.43 -0.48
CA VAL A 58 2.66 3.73 0.80
C VAL A 58 1.46 2.80 1.03
N LEU A 59 0.62 2.59 0.02
CA LEU A 59 -0.52 1.67 0.10
C LEU A 59 -0.08 0.20 0.31
N ASN A 60 1.01 -0.23 -0.32
CA ASN A 60 1.56 -1.58 -0.13
C ASN A 60 2.04 -1.78 1.32
N ASN A 61 2.76 -0.80 1.87
CA ASN A 61 3.23 -0.85 3.27
C ASN A 61 2.05 -0.91 4.25
N LEU A 62 1.00 -0.10 4.01
CA LEU A 62 -0.22 -0.14 4.80
C LEU A 62 -0.93 -1.49 4.66
N SER A 63 -1.08 -1.99 3.44
CA SER A 63 -1.75 -3.27 3.17
C SER A 63 -1.02 -4.40 3.88
N PHE A 64 0.32 -4.41 3.86
CA PHE A 64 1.13 -5.37 4.61
C PHE A 64 0.87 -5.29 6.12
N ALA A 65 0.81 -4.09 6.70
CA ALA A 65 0.50 -3.92 8.12
C ALA A 65 -0.90 -4.47 8.46
N VAL A 66 -1.91 -4.16 7.65
CA VAL A 66 -3.30 -4.60 7.84
C VAL A 66 -3.46 -6.12 7.63
N GLU A 67 -2.79 -6.69 6.64
CA GLU A 67 -2.76 -8.15 6.41
C GLU A 67 -2.04 -8.89 7.53
N ASN A 68 -0.96 -8.32 8.08
CA ASN A 68 -0.28 -8.88 9.24
C ASN A 68 -1.18 -8.86 10.48
N MET A 69 -1.93 -7.77 10.73
CA MET A 69 -2.95 -7.74 11.78
C MET A 69 -4.00 -8.83 11.55
N ALA A 70 -4.55 -8.95 10.33
CA ALA A 70 -5.54 -9.97 10.01
C ALA A 70 -4.99 -11.39 10.20
N ARG A 71 -3.73 -11.65 9.85
CA ARG A 71 -3.07 -12.95 10.06
C ARG A 71 -2.94 -13.27 11.54
N ASN A 72 -2.50 -12.32 12.36
CA ASN A 72 -2.35 -12.54 13.80
C ASN A 72 -3.72 -12.72 14.46
N LEU A 73 -4.74 -11.98 14.01
CA LEU A 73 -6.11 -12.21 14.44
C LEU A 73 -6.55 -13.63 14.09
N ARG A 74 -6.35 -14.13 12.86
CA ARG A 74 -6.77 -15.50 12.49
C ARG A 74 -6.25 -16.59 13.44
N VAL A 75 -5.00 -16.49 13.90
CA VAL A 75 -4.44 -17.47 14.85
C VAL A 75 -4.74 -17.13 16.31
N GLY A 76 -5.21 -15.91 16.56
CA GLY A 76 -5.55 -15.41 17.88
C GLY A 76 -6.81 -16.03 18.46
N THR A 77 -6.83 -16.11 19.78
CA THR A 77 -7.96 -16.60 20.59
C THR A 77 -8.41 -15.52 21.56
N VAL A 78 -9.64 -15.62 22.05
CA VAL A 78 -10.18 -14.76 23.11
C VAL A 78 -10.03 -13.27 22.75
N TYR A 79 -10.89 -12.78 21.86
CA TYR A 79 -10.86 -11.39 21.41
C TYR A 79 -11.52 -10.47 22.43
N SER A 80 -11.00 -9.26 22.59
CA SER A 80 -11.56 -8.24 23.46
C SER A 80 -11.33 -6.88 22.83
N CYS A 81 -12.37 -6.07 22.72
CA CYS A 81 -12.26 -4.67 22.32
C CYS A 81 -12.94 -3.84 23.41
N ASN A 82 -12.15 -3.29 24.33
CA ASN A 82 -12.64 -2.36 25.33
C ASN A 82 -11.48 -1.49 25.85
N ARG A 83 -11.69 -0.17 25.84
CA ARG A 83 -10.76 0.82 26.38
C ARG A 83 -10.80 0.92 27.92
N SER A 84 -11.82 0.37 28.57
CA SER A 84 -12.15 0.63 29.97
C SER A 84 -11.99 -0.56 30.94
N SER A 85 -11.51 -1.72 30.49
CA SER A 85 -11.42 -2.91 31.35
C SER A 85 -10.19 -3.78 31.11
N LEU A 86 -9.09 -3.17 30.67
CA LEU A 86 -7.79 -3.85 30.64
C LEU A 86 -6.78 -3.00 31.39
N SER A 87 -6.67 -3.25 32.69
CA SER A 87 -5.44 -2.98 33.44
C SER A 87 -4.26 -3.58 32.64
N PRO A 88 -3.06 -2.97 32.64
CA PRO A 88 -1.93 -3.39 31.79
C PRO A 88 -1.44 -4.84 31.96
N ALA A 89 -2.05 -5.63 32.85
CA ALA A 89 -1.78 -7.05 33.10
C ALA A 89 -2.94 -8.00 32.71
N GLU A 90 -4.04 -7.50 32.12
CA GLU A 90 -5.25 -8.31 31.99
C GLU A 90 -5.31 -9.10 30.68
N THR A 91 -5.50 -10.41 30.86
CA THR A 91 -5.84 -11.35 29.80
C THR A 91 -7.16 -10.95 29.15
N PRO A 92 -7.29 -10.99 27.82
CA PRO A 92 -8.56 -10.72 27.17
C PRO A 92 -9.63 -11.72 27.62
N VAL A 93 -10.89 -11.28 27.67
CA VAL A 93 -12.01 -12.00 28.32
C VAL A 93 -13.04 -12.55 27.32
N GLY A 94 -12.93 -12.25 26.01
CA GLY A 94 -13.90 -12.71 25.01
C GLY A 94 -15.13 -11.80 24.93
N VAL A 95 -14.93 -10.54 24.55
CA VAL A 95 -15.97 -9.51 24.50
C VAL A 95 -16.18 -9.04 23.06
N ASP A 96 -17.44 -9.05 22.63
CA ASP A 96 -17.85 -8.54 21.32
C ASP A 96 -17.80 -7.02 21.27
N CYS A 97 -17.45 -6.48 20.09
CA CYS A 97 -17.44 -5.05 19.84
C CYS A 97 -18.20 -4.74 18.55
N VAL A 98 -19.52 -4.91 18.61
CA VAL A 98 -20.41 -4.85 17.44
C VAL A 98 -20.51 -3.45 16.82
N ASN A 99 -20.37 -2.40 17.64
CA ASN A 99 -20.37 -0.99 17.21
C ASN A 99 -18.99 -0.51 16.72
N GLY A 100 -17.97 -1.31 17.02
CA GLY A 100 -16.59 -1.11 16.66
C GLY A 100 -15.80 -0.18 17.58
N GLU A 101 -14.57 -0.58 17.90
CA GLU A 101 -13.67 0.10 18.83
C GLU A 101 -12.33 0.47 18.16
N ASP A 102 -11.59 1.42 18.73
CA ASP A 102 -10.29 1.89 18.22
C ASP A 102 -9.10 1.00 18.61
N ASN A 103 -9.37 -0.04 19.40
CA ASN A 103 -8.41 -1.01 19.88
C ASN A 103 -8.97 -2.43 19.84
N ILE A 104 -8.08 -3.41 19.79
CA ILE A 104 -8.40 -4.83 19.90
C ILE A 104 -7.26 -5.54 20.60
N THR A 105 -7.59 -6.46 21.50
CA THR A 105 -6.65 -7.33 22.21
C THR A 105 -7.09 -8.78 22.06
N PHE A 106 -6.14 -9.67 21.81
CA PHE A 106 -6.39 -11.11 21.70
C PHE A 106 -5.17 -11.88 22.22
N LYS A 107 -5.33 -13.16 22.54
CA LYS A 107 -4.22 -14.06 22.89
C LYS A 107 -3.66 -14.70 21.64
N ASP A 108 -2.35 -14.63 21.45
CA ASP A 108 -1.65 -15.36 20.39
C ASP A 108 -1.51 -16.85 20.74
N TYR A 109 -0.97 -17.66 19.82
CA TYR A 109 -0.73 -19.10 20.02
C TYR A 109 0.18 -19.43 21.22
N LEU A 110 1.00 -18.47 21.65
CA LEU A 110 1.89 -18.56 22.82
C LEU A 110 1.18 -18.22 24.14
N GLY A 111 -0.07 -17.74 24.09
CA GLY A 111 -0.81 -17.25 25.24
C GLY A 111 -0.55 -15.78 25.60
N ASP A 112 0.32 -15.09 24.84
CA ASP A 112 0.61 -13.67 24.99
C ASP A 112 -0.55 -12.79 24.48
N ALA A 113 -0.90 -11.74 25.22
CA ALA A 113 -1.87 -10.76 24.79
C ALA A 113 -1.25 -9.77 23.79
N VAL A 114 -1.77 -9.76 22.57
CA VAL A 114 -1.40 -8.83 21.50
C VAL A 114 -2.48 -7.78 21.38
N THR A 115 -2.09 -6.51 21.54
CA THR A 115 -2.99 -5.36 21.42
C THR A 115 -2.61 -4.51 20.22
N TYR A 116 -3.61 -4.17 19.40
CA TYR A 116 -3.52 -3.15 18.38
C TYR A 116 -4.37 -1.95 18.78
N SER A 117 -3.83 -0.74 18.61
CA SER A 117 -4.54 0.50 18.96
C SER A 117 -4.11 1.65 18.07
N LEU A 118 -4.98 2.63 17.88
CA LEU A 118 -4.63 3.90 17.24
C LEU A 118 -3.95 4.82 18.25
N ASP A 119 -2.78 5.35 17.90
CA ASP A 119 -2.18 6.47 18.64
C ASP A 119 -2.87 7.77 18.23
N GLY A 120 -3.43 8.48 19.22
CA GLY A 120 -4.15 9.74 18.98
C GLY A 120 -3.22 10.88 18.54
N ASP A 121 -1.98 10.89 19.01
CA ASP A 121 -1.03 11.98 18.78
C ASP A 121 -0.29 11.78 17.46
N SER A 122 0.36 10.62 17.28
CA SER A 122 1.17 10.33 16.09
C SER A 122 0.33 9.84 14.91
N LYS A 123 -0.96 9.53 15.11
CA LYS A 123 -1.86 8.95 14.09
C LYS A 123 -1.32 7.69 13.43
N VAL A 124 -0.67 6.82 14.20
CA VAL A 124 -0.12 5.54 13.73
C VAL A 124 -0.81 4.38 14.42
N ILE A 125 -0.80 3.19 13.80
CA ILE A 125 -1.25 1.98 14.47
C ILE A 125 -0.09 1.45 15.32
N LEU A 126 -0.35 1.27 16.60
CA LEU A 126 0.58 0.69 17.55
C LEU A 126 0.28 -0.78 17.77
N LYS A 127 1.34 -1.58 17.92
CA LYS A 127 1.30 -2.95 18.42
C LYS A 127 1.98 -3.01 19.79
N LYS A 128 1.32 -3.65 20.74
CA LYS A 128 1.82 -3.93 22.07
C LYS A 128 1.66 -5.42 22.34
N ILE A 129 2.62 -6.03 23.03
CA ILE A 129 2.56 -7.42 23.47
C ILE A 129 2.71 -7.45 24.98
N THR A 130 1.92 -8.25 25.67
CA THR A 130 2.00 -8.45 27.12
C THR A 130 1.72 -9.91 27.41
N GLY A 131 2.63 -10.62 28.07
CA GLY A 131 2.41 -12.04 28.27
C GLY A 131 3.57 -12.80 28.91
N ILE A 132 3.51 -14.11 28.77
CA ILE A 132 4.34 -15.11 29.45
C ILE A 132 5.78 -15.03 28.95
N GLU A 133 6.00 -14.87 27.64
CA GLU A 133 7.37 -14.72 27.11
C GLU A 133 8.05 -13.45 27.62
N ASN A 134 7.25 -12.43 27.95
CA ASN A 134 7.72 -11.18 28.52
C ASN A 134 7.78 -11.22 30.06
N GLN A 135 7.68 -12.39 30.69
CA GLN A 135 7.64 -12.55 32.16
C GLN A 135 6.52 -11.72 32.82
N GLY A 136 5.38 -11.60 32.13
CA GLY A 136 4.26 -10.75 32.55
C GLY A 136 4.48 -9.25 32.30
N ARG A 137 5.58 -8.84 31.66
CA ARG A 137 5.82 -7.44 31.28
C ARG A 137 5.15 -7.08 29.97
N THR A 138 4.81 -5.80 29.88
CA THR A 138 4.33 -5.12 28.69
C THR A 138 5.53 -4.67 27.84
N THR A 139 5.53 -4.97 26.54
CA THR A 139 6.48 -4.37 25.58
C THR A 139 6.16 -2.88 25.35
N PRO A 140 7.14 -2.04 24.99
CA PRO A 140 6.83 -0.71 24.48
C PRO A 140 5.89 -0.81 23.26
N ALA A 141 4.98 0.14 23.13
CA ALA A 141 4.08 0.21 21.99
C ALA A 141 4.89 0.62 20.75
N LEU A 142 4.87 -0.21 19.71
CA LEU A 142 5.66 -0.01 18.50
C LEU A 142 4.76 0.32 17.31
N PRO A 143 5.09 1.35 16.49
CA PRO A 143 4.33 1.65 15.30
C PRO A 143 4.53 0.55 14.24
N ILE A 144 3.43 0.06 13.66
CA ILE A 144 3.45 -0.93 12.56
C ILE A 144 3.19 -0.29 11.19
N THR A 145 2.77 0.97 11.16
CA THR A 145 2.57 1.76 9.95
C THR A 145 3.74 2.70 9.69
N SER A 146 3.99 3.03 8.41
CA SER A 146 5.01 4.01 8.02
C SER A 146 4.67 5.42 8.56
N PRO A 147 5.66 6.26 8.93
CA PRO A 147 5.43 7.67 9.27
C PRO A 147 4.83 8.49 8.12
N ASP A 148 4.94 8.03 6.87
CA ASP A 148 4.27 8.66 5.72
C ASP A 148 2.76 8.40 5.68
N VAL A 149 2.21 7.63 6.63
CA VAL A 149 0.79 7.29 6.74
C VAL A 149 0.23 7.87 8.02
N GLN A 150 -0.80 8.70 7.90
CA GLN A 150 -1.58 9.20 9.02
C GLN A 150 -2.94 8.51 9.02
N ILE A 151 -3.25 7.79 10.09
CA ILE A 151 -4.53 7.11 10.30
C ILE A 151 -5.49 8.09 10.98
N ASP A 152 -6.60 8.37 10.33
CA ASP A 152 -7.66 9.21 10.87
C ASP A 152 -8.71 8.38 11.62
N THR A 153 -8.94 7.14 11.18
CA THR A 153 -9.89 6.25 11.84
C THR A 153 -9.38 4.82 11.75
N LEU A 154 -9.32 4.17 12.91
CA LEU A 154 -9.13 2.73 13.05
C LEU A 154 -10.35 2.19 13.79
N ARG A 155 -10.97 1.15 13.25
CA ARG A 155 -12.10 0.50 13.90
C ARG A 155 -12.02 -1.01 13.74
N PHE A 156 -12.14 -1.71 14.86
CA PHE A 156 -12.25 -3.15 14.95
C PHE A 156 -13.67 -3.52 15.33
N ILE A 157 -14.33 -4.33 14.52
CA ILE A 157 -15.63 -4.91 14.82
C ILE A 157 -15.41 -6.41 15.04
N VAL A 158 -15.71 -6.90 16.24
CA VAL A 158 -15.60 -8.32 16.57
C VAL A 158 -16.98 -8.85 16.93
N ARG A 159 -17.28 -10.04 16.42
CA ARG A 159 -18.50 -10.80 16.70
C ARG A 159 -18.13 -12.21 17.12
N GLU A 160 -18.98 -12.81 17.94
CA GLU A 160 -18.86 -14.20 18.38
C GLU A 160 -17.55 -14.46 19.16
N ALA A 161 -17.01 -13.46 19.86
CA ALA A 161 -15.80 -13.57 20.69
C ALA A 161 -16.00 -14.34 22.00
N GLY A 162 -17.25 -14.57 22.39
CA GLY A 162 -17.63 -15.27 23.61
C GLY A 162 -17.42 -16.79 23.56
N ALA A 163 -17.44 -17.43 24.72
CA ALA A 163 -17.22 -18.88 24.89
C ALA A 163 -18.32 -19.80 24.32
N GLY A 164 -19.18 -19.30 23.44
CA GLY A 164 -20.35 -20.00 22.89
C GLY A 164 -20.05 -21.04 21.80
N GLY A 165 -18.77 -21.35 21.53
CA GLY A 165 -18.37 -22.35 20.54
C GLY A 165 -18.53 -21.92 19.07
N LEU A 166 -18.94 -20.68 18.82
CA LEU A 166 -18.95 -20.07 17.49
C LEU A 166 -17.57 -19.50 17.17
N GLN A 167 -17.21 -19.50 15.88
CA GLN A 167 -15.92 -19.00 15.42
C GLN A 167 -15.94 -17.47 15.41
N PRO A 168 -15.10 -16.79 16.21
CA PRO A 168 -15.01 -15.33 16.22
C PRO A 168 -14.63 -14.77 14.86
N PHE A 169 -15.25 -13.64 14.54
CA PHE A 169 -15.03 -12.92 13.29
C PHE A 169 -14.72 -11.46 13.57
N ALA A 170 -13.56 -11.00 13.08
CA ALA A 170 -13.08 -9.64 13.23
C ALA A 170 -13.05 -8.93 11.87
N VAL A 171 -13.54 -7.70 11.83
CA VAL A 171 -13.42 -6.78 10.69
C VAL A 171 -12.57 -5.59 11.11
N ILE A 172 -11.57 -5.28 10.31
CA ILE A 172 -10.68 -4.13 10.50
C ILE A 172 -11.05 -3.08 9.45
N PHE A 173 -11.32 -1.86 9.90
CA PHE A 173 -11.52 -0.70 9.07
C PHE A 173 -10.43 0.32 9.35
N VAL A 174 -9.77 0.78 8.30
CA VAL A 174 -8.71 1.77 8.37
C VAL A 174 -8.97 2.86 7.35
N GLU A 175 -9.05 4.11 7.81
CA GLU A 175 -9.15 5.30 6.98
C GLU A 175 -8.06 6.29 7.37
N GLY A 176 -7.47 6.94 6.37
CA GLY A 176 -6.39 7.88 6.61
C GLY A 176 -5.87 8.54 5.36
N VAL A 177 -4.73 9.21 5.53
CA VAL A 177 -4.04 9.96 4.48
C VAL A 177 -2.60 9.50 4.39
N ALA A 178 -2.19 9.10 3.19
CA ALA A 178 -0.80 8.94 2.82
C ALA A 178 -0.22 10.32 2.47
N LYS A 179 0.80 10.74 3.21
CA LYS A 179 1.55 11.99 3.03
C LYS A 179 3.05 11.72 2.80
N PRO A 180 3.42 11.09 1.67
CA PRO A 180 4.82 10.94 1.31
C PRO A 180 5.42 12.32 0.98
N GLY A 181 6.11 12.91 1.95
CA GLY A 181 6.60 14.29 1.89
C GLY A 181 5.49 15.35 2.02
N THR A 182 5.80 16.61 1.67
CA THR A 182 4.95 17.76 2.01
C THR A 182 3.91 18.17 0.94
N LYS A 183 3.94 17.60 -0.27
CA LYS A 183 3.14 18.10 -1.41
C LYS A 183 2.12 17.11 -1.99
N LEU A 184 2.14 15.85 -1.58
CA LEU A 184 1.26 14.82 -2.11
C LEU A 184 0.48 14.19 -0.97
N GLU A 185 -0.82 14.48 -0.91
CA GLU A 185 -1.74 13.83 0.01
C GLU A 185 -2.66 12.89 -0.77
N THR A 186 -2.88 11.68 -0.26
CA THR A 186 -3.83 10.72 -0.86
C THR A 186 -4.62 10.05 0.24
N ARG A 187 -5.94 10.21 0.20
CA ARG A 187 -6.85 9.55 1.12
C ARG A 187 -7.06 8.10 0.72
N PHE A 188 -7.16 7.22 1.68
CA PHE A 188 -7.46 5.81 1.47
C PHE A 188 -8.48 5.32 2.50
N LYS A 189 -9.20 4.27 2.11
CA LYS A 189 -10.05 3.46 2.99
C LYS A 189 -9.77 2.01 2.69
N VAL A 190 -9.35 1.27 3.71
CA VAL A 190 -9.04 -0.15 3.62
C VAL A 190 -9.91 -0.88 4.62
N GLN A 191 -10.51 -1.97 4.17
CA GLN A 191 -11.28 -2.87 5.02
C GLN A 191 -10.79 -4.28 4.78
N THR A 192 -10.56 -5.02 5.87
CA THR A 192 -10.26 -6.45 5.80
C THR A 192 -11.01 -7.21 6.87
N SER A 193 -11.09 -8.52 6.72
CA SER A 193 -11.71 -9.40 7.72
C SER A 193 -10.89 -10.66 7.97
N ALA A 194 -11.03 -11.16 9.19
CA ALA A 194 -10.38 -12.35 9.69
C ALA A 194 -11.39 -13.16 10.51
N SER A 195 -11.57 -14.43 10.13
CA SER A 195 -12.23 -15.42 10.98
C SER A 195 -11.16 -16.20 11.72
N GLN A 196 -11.39 -16.50 12.99
CA GLN A 196 -10.47 -17.32 13.78
C GLN A 196 -10.23 -18.68 13.10
N ARG A 197 -9.03 -19.22 13.19
CA ARG A 197 -8.67 -20.59 12.84
C ARG A 197 -7.76 -21.11 13.95
N VAL A 198 -8.36 -21.82 14.90
CA VAL A 198 -7.62 -22.53 15.92
C VAL A 198 -6.79 -23.62 15.23
N LEU A 199 -5.53 -23.76 15.64
CA LEU A 199 -4.70 -24.89 15.23
C LEU A 199 -5.20 -26.11 15.99
N ASP A 200 -5.84 -27.06 15.31
CA ASP A 200 -6.07 -28.39 15.86
C ASP A 200 -4.70 -29.09 15.98
N PHE A 201 -4.30 -29.45 17.20
CA PHE A 201 -3.09 -30.21 17.51
C PHE A 201 -3.43 -31.54 18.16
#